data_AF-A0A955ZJ40-F1
#
_entry.id   AF-A0A955ZJ40-F1
#
_cell.length_a   1.000
_cell.length_b   1.000
_cell.length_c   1.000
_cell.angle_alpha   90.00
_cell.angle_beta   90.00
_cell.angle_gamma   90.00
#
_symmetry.space_group_name_H-M   'P 1'
#
loop_
_entity.id
_entity.type
_entity.pdbx_description
1 polymer ?
#
loop_
_entity_poly.entity_id
_entity_poly.type
_entity_poly.pdbx_seq_one_letter_code
_entity_poly.pdbx_strand_id
1 'polypeptide(L)'
;MPDCPFCSLGDTPLVYESELVVAFRDRFPVTEGHTLVIPRRHVATYFDANAFEQGELWRAVEHVKRDLDAGSAPDGYNVGFNAGQAAGQTVMHLHIHVIPRRHGDMDDPRGGVRGVIPTRQKYDADARNDGRDVPGGGASRDAGSTGGADATRRAGASRDAGSTDRASVVGAGRFEDLPALVAGQEQHFVRALRAALTRADRADLLAAFVQPSGLALLAGDIADAARRGAQIRVLTGDYMGVTSADALRALWRLSEEHEHVQARLYHAEPPATFHPKSYIFRAAPRDDGGRRDDGAWRDDGGRRDGDARRDGGARRDDGGRSDDGGRSDDGAWSDDGGRSDDGAWSDDGVAYVGSSNLSRVALEDGVEWNLRLVSSSDGAAFREIVARFARLWESEAAVPLSAKVIRDYEQRAPVPVAAAHQPEERAAAPKPTSVQEAALLALKKTRGEGKRRGLVVLATGLGKTFLSAFDFRAMGGERALFVAHREEILDQAKESFSRVHPDKTLGTLGMGRAETEAEVLFASVQTLARKHQLARFPADHFDYVVVDEFHHAAAATYRKVLGHFRPRFLLGLTATPDRLDGASLLELCDDN
;
A
#
# COMPACT_ATOMS: atom_id res chain seq x y z
N MET A 1 10.44 -16.20 28.89
CA MET A 1 9.62 -17.41 29.17
C MET A 1 10.54 -18.61 29.08
N PRO A 2 10.91 -19.25 30.20
CA PRO A 2 11.98 -20.26 30.22
C PRO A 2 11.65 -21.57 29.46
N ASP A 3 10.37 -21.90 29.26
CA ASP A 3 9.95 -23.24 28.83
C ASP A 3 9.48 -23.33 27.36
N CYS A 4 9.71 -22.29 26.54
CA CYS A 4 9.31 -22.32 25.13
C CYS A 4 10.41 -22.97 24.25
N PRO A 5 10.12 -24.10 23.56
CA PRO A 5 11.13 -24.78 22.74
C PRO A 5 11.57 -23.97 21.50
N PHE A 6 10.79 -22.96 21.10
CA PHE A 6 11.08 -22.11 19.94
C PHE A 6 11.86 -20.84 20.30
N CYS A 7 11.93 -20.48 21.59
CA CYS A 7 12.81 -19.41 22.06
C CYS A 7 14.27 -19.84 22.20
N SER A 8 14.53 -21.15 22.26
CA SER A 8 15.86 -21.73 22.34
C SER A 8 15.95 -22.97 21.46
N LEU A 9 16.33 -22.76 20.20
CA LEU A 9 16.45 -23.84 19.21
C LEU A 9 17.70 -24.71 19.40
N GLY A 10 18.64 -24.31 20.27
CA GLY A 10 19.92 -25.00 20.45
C GLY A 10 20.68 -25.14 19.12
N ASP A 11 21.21 -26.34 18.87
CA ASP A 11 21.96 -26.68 17.64
C ASP A 11 21.05 -27.13 16.47
N THR A 12 19.76 -26.78 16.48
CA THR A 12 18.83 -27.16 15.40
C THR A 12 19.27 -26.52 14.07
N PRO A 13 19.53 -27.32 13.02
CA PRO A 13 19.92 -26.76 11.72
C PRO A 13 18.81 -25.90 11.11
N LEU A 14 19.18 -24.69 10.72
CA LEU A 14 18.26 -23.73 10.12
C LEU A 14 18.26 -23.86 8.59
N VAL A 15 17.06 -23.84 8.01
CA VAL A 15 16.81 -23.79 6.56
C VAL A 15 16.73 -22.34 6.08
N TYR A 16 16.29 -21.43 6.95
CA TYR A 16 16.27 -20.00 6.69
C TYR A 16 16.54 -19.25 7.99
N GLU A 17 17.28 -18.15 7.90
CA GLU A 17 17.60 -17.31 9.04
C GLU A 17 17.60 -15.83 8.64
N SER A 18 16.86 -15.01 9.37
CA SER A 18 16.96 -13.54 9.32
C SER A 18 16.94 -12.96 10.74
N GLU A 19 16.97 -11.64 10.87
CA GLU A 19 16.89 -10.97 12.17
C GLU A 19 15.54 -11.19 12.88
N LEU A 20 14.45 -11.34 12.12
CA LEU A 20 13.10 -11.41 12.68
C LEU A 20 12.53 -12.84 12.70
N VAL A 21 12.96 -13.71 11.78
CA VAL A 21 12.34 -15.02 11.53
C VAL A 21 13.41 -16.08 11.32
N VAL A 22 13.09 -17.31 11.72
CA VAL A 22 13.90 -18.49 11.43
C VAL A 22 13.00 -19.62 10.92
N ALA A 23 13.54 -20.48 10.08
CA ALA A 23 12.87 -21.71 9.63
C ALA A 23 13.76 -22.93 9.82
N PHE A 24 13.17 -24.04 10.22
CA PHE A 24 13.89 -25.30 10.48
C PHE A 24 12.98 -26.51 10.26
N ARG A 25 13.56 -27.67 9.98
CA ARG A 25 12.81 -28.91 9.75
C ARG A 25 12.11 -29.35 11.05
N ASP A 26 10.84 -29.70 10.95
CA ASP A 26 10.07 -30.20 12.09
C ASP A 26 10.65 -31.55 12.56
N ARG A 27 10.79 -31.71 13.88
CA ARG A 27 11.26 -32.96 14.50
C ARG A 27 10.19 -34.06 14.44
N PHE A 28 8.92 -33.68 14.32
CA PHE A 28 7.77 -34.57 14.20
C PHE A 28 7.04 -34.27 12.89
N PRO A 29 7.67 -34.54 11.73
CA PRO A 29 7.14 -34.16 10.43
C PRO A 29 5.83 -34.91 10.10
N VAL A 30 4.85 -34.20 9.53
CA VAL A 30 3.65 -34.84 8.95
C VAL A 30 4.02 -35.61 7.68
N THR A 31 4.88 -35.01 6.85
CA THR A 31 5.49 -35.61 5.66
C THR A 31 6.96 -35.21 5.58
N GLU A 32 7.77 -35.99 4.87
CA GLU A 32 9.18 -35.68 4.68
C GLU A 32 9.39 -34.29 4.07
N GLY A 33 10.18 -33.46 4.76
CA GLY A 33 10.45 -32.07 4.40
C GLY A 33 9.58 -31.04 5.13
N HIS A 34 8.66 -31.45 6.01
CA HIS A 34 7.87 -30.53 6.84
C HIS A 34 8.77 -29.55 7.59
N THR A 35 8.54 -28.25 7.38
CA THR A 35 9.33 -27.16 7.95
C THR A 35 8.44 -26.23 8.75
N LEU A 36 8.96 -25.75 9.88
CA LEU A 36 8.35 -24.71 10.68
C LEU A 36 9.03 -23.37 10.39
N VAL A 37 8.23 -22.32 10.25
CA VAL A 37 8.67 -20.92 10.12
C VAL A 37 8.16 -20.14 11.33
N ILE A 38 9.06 -19.56 12.12
CA ILE A 38 8.73 -18.92 13.39
C ILE A 38 9.36 -17.52 13.49
N PRO A 39 8.74 -16.56 14.18
CA PRO A 39 9.44 -15.33 14.57
C PRO A 39 10.45 -15.63 15.67
N ARG A 40 11.56 -14.88 15.73
CA ARG A 40 12.52 -14.98 16.85
C ARG A 40 11.92 -14.43 18.14
N ARG A 41 11.19 -13.32 18.04
CA ARG A 41 10.45 -12.75 19.15
C ARG A 41 9.31 -13.70 19.51
N HIS A 42 9.19 -14.01 20.80
CA HIS A 42 8.10 -14.82 21.30
C HIS A 42 6.77 -14.07 21.14
N VAL A 43 5.95 -14.54 20.21
CA VAL A 43 4.55 -14.10 20.02
C VAL A 43 3.68 -15.33 19.90
N ALA A 44 2.51 -15.32 20.55
CA ALA A 44 1.70 -16.52 20.66
C ALA A 44 1.07 -16.93 19.33
N THR A 45 0.48 -15.98 18.60
CA THR A 45 -0.22 -16.25 17.34
C THR A 45 0.21 -15.27 16.24
N TYR A 46 -0.22 -15.53 15.00
CA TYR A 46 0.04 -14.65 13.85
C TYR A 46 -0.49 -13.22 14.07
N PHE A 47 -1.59 -13.10 14.82
CA PHE A 47 -2.24 -11.83 15.11
C PHE A 47 -1.46 -10.98 16.13
N ASP A 48 -0.53 -11.60 16.86
CA ASP A 48 0.35 -10.93 17.83
C ASP A 48 1.70 -10.50 17.21
N ALA A 49 1.97 -10.95 15.97
CA ALA A 49 3.13 -10.54 15.20
C ALA A 49 2.91 -9.14 14.61
N ASN A 50 3.95 -8.31 14.61
CA ASN A 50 3.89 -6.99 13.97
C ASN A 50 3.98 -7.11 12.43
N ALA A 51 3.69 -6.03 11.71
CA ALA A 51 3.65 -6.05 10.24
C ALA A 51 4.97 -6.48 9.58
N PHE A 52 6.13 -6.18 10.19
CA PHE A 52 7.44 -6.59 9.66
C PHE A 52 7.66 -8.10 9.83
N GLU A 53 7.34 -8.63 11.02
CA GLU A 53 7.37 -10.07 11.29
C GLU A 53 6.40 -10.81 10.37
N GLN A 54 5.17 -10.32 10.20
CA GLN A 54 4.19 -10.91 9.28
C GLN A 54 4.71 -10.96 7.85
N GLY A 55 5.29 -9.87 7.34
CA GLY A 55 5.89 -9.84 6.01
C GLY A 55 7.06 -10.82 5.87
N GLU A 56 7.96 -10.85 6.86
CA GLU A 56 9.15 -11.69 6.84
C GLU A 56 8.83 -13.19 6.99
N LEU A 57 7.81 -13.53 7.78
CA LEU A 57 7.30 -14.90 7.90
C LEU A 57 6.90 -15.47 6.54
N TRP A 58 6.19 -14.68 5.73
CA TRP A 58 5.78 -15.14 4.39
C TRP A 58 6.94 -15.20 3.39
N ARG A 59 7.94 -14.31 3.50
CA ARG A 59 9.19 -14.43 2.71
C ARG A 59 9.95 -15.72 3.05
N ALA A 60 10.01 -16.07 4.33
CA ALA A 60 10.62 -17.31 4.78
C ALA A 60 9.83 -18.54 4.29
N VAL A 61 8.49 -18.50 4.29
CA VAL A 61 7.65 -19.56 3.67
C VAL A 61 7.96 -19.73 2.19
N GLU A 62 8.06 -18.64 1.42
CA GLU A 62 8.44 -18.69 -0.01
C GLU A 62 9.84 -19.24 -0.23
N HIS A 63 10.80 -18.88 0.64
CA HIS A 63 12.16 -19.42 0.59
C HIS A 63 12.16 -20.93 0.85
N VAL A 64 11.49 -21.37 1.92
CA VAL A 64 11.37 -22.80 2.27
C VAL A 64 10.73 -23.59 1.15
N LYS A 65 9.70 -23.05 0.49
CA LYS A 65 9.09 -23.69 -0.68
C LYS A 65 10.10 -23.87 -1.82
N ARG A 66 10.87 -22.83 -2.14
CA ARG A 66 11.91 -22.89 -3.20
C ARG A 66 13.00 -23.93 -2.89
N ASP A 67 13.44 -24.00 -1.63
CA ASP A 67 14.38 -25.02 -1.16
C ASP A 67 13.80 -26.44 -1.30
N LEU A 68 12.54 -26.65 -0.90
CA LEU A 68 11.84 -27.93 -1.03
C LEU A 68 11.63 -28.37 -2.48
N ASP A 69 11.27 -27.43 -3.36
CA ASP A 69 11.13 -27.68 -4.80
C ASP A 69 12.47 -28.11 -5.41
N ALA A 70 13.57 -27.47 -5.03
CA ALA A 70 14.91 -27.78 -5.54
C ALA A 70 15.45 -29.12 -5.02
N GLY A 71 15.19 -29.45 -3.75
CA GLY A 71 15.73 -30.66 -3.12
C GLY A 71 14.89 -31.92 -3.34
N SER A 72 13.56 -31.80 -3.35
CA SER A 72 12.66 -32.95 -3.26
C SER A 72 11.43 -32.90 -4.18
N ALA A 73 11.26 -31.80 -4.92
CA ALA A 73 10.21 -31.57 -5.93
C ALA A 73 8.82 -32.15 -5.58
N PRO A 74 8.19 -31.71 -4.47
CA PRO A 74 6.88 -32.21 -4.08
C PRO A 74 5.77 -31.77 -5.06
N ASP A 75 4.70 -32.58 -5.16
CA ASP A 75 3.57 -32.35 -6.06
C ASP A 75 2.60 -31.26 -5.55
N GLY A 76 2.69 -30.89 -4.28
CA GLY A 76 1.84 -29.86 -3.68
C GLY A 76 2.27 -29.47 -2.27
N TYR A 77 1.51 -28.59 -1.64
CA TYR A 77 1.80 -28.10 -0.29
C TYR A 77 0.52 -27.89 0.53
N ASN A 78 0.61 -28.11 1.84
CA ASN A 78 -0.28 -27.51 2.81
C ASN A 78 0.51 -26.51 3.64
N VAL A 79 0.02 -25.27 3.71
CA VAL A 79 0.66 -24.20 4.47
C VAL A 79 -0.37 -23.60 5.42
N GLY A 80 -0.03 -23.45 6.69
CA GLY A 80 -0.94 -22.90 7.69
C GLY A 80 -0.33 -22.84 9.08
N PHE A 81 -1.08 -22.26 10.02
CA PHE A 81 -0.72 -22.19 11.42
C PHE A 81 -1.98 -22.40 12.27
N ASN A 82 -1.80 -22.85 13.50
CA ASN A 82 -2.86 -22.91 14.49
C ASN A 82 -2.75 -21.70 15.41
N ALA A 83 -3.87 -21.02 15.68
CA ALA A 83 -3.93 -19.87 16.59
C ALA A 83 -4.81 -20.20 17.80
N GLY A 84 -4.17 -20.35 18.95
CA GLY A 84 -4.80 -20.70 20.22
C GLY A 84 -5.03 -22.20 20.41
N GLN A 85 -5.22 -22.59 21.68
CA GLN A 85 -5.32 -24.01 22.09
C GLN A 85 -6.51 -24.72 21.45
N ALA A 86 -7.65 -24.03 21.30
CA ALA A 86 -8.86 -24.59 20.68
C ALA A 86 -8.66 -24.94 19.19
N ALA A 87 -7.71 -24.29 18.51
CA ALA A 87 -7.33 -24.60 17.14
C ALA A 87 -6.24 -25.70 17.07
N GLY A 88 -5.88 -26.31 18.20
CA GLY A 88 -4.83 -27.33 18.26
C GLY A 88 -3.41 -26.77 18.34
N GLN A 89 -3.23 -25.47 18.67
CA GLN A 89 -1.89 -24.93 18.92
C GLN A 89 -1.35 -25.48 20.25
N THR A 90 -0.24 -26.20 20.20
CA THR A 90 0.39 -26.85 21.38
C THR A 90 1.58 -26.06 21.91
N VAL A 91 2.36 -25.42 21.03
CA VAL A 91 3.40 -24.46 21.40
C VAL A 91 2.86 -23.05 21.20
N MET A 92 2.72 -22.29 22.28
CA MET A 92 2.21 -20.91 22.27
C MET A 92 3.28 -19.90 21.81
N HIS A 93 3.94 -20.25 20.71
CA HIS A 93 4.83 -19.41 19.94
C HIS A 93 4.46 -19.66 18.48
N LEU A 94 4.10 -18.61 17.75
CA LEU A 94 3.67 -18.67 16.36
C LEU A 94 4.62 -19.55 15.53
N HIS A 95 4.05 -20.53 14.86
CA HIS A 95 4.77 -21.36 13.90
C HIS A 95 3.87 -21.66 12.71
N ILE A 96 4.35 -21.29 11.53
CA ILE A 96 3.72 -21.62 10.25
C ILE A 96 4.31 -22.95 9.79
N HIS A 97 3.43 -23.91 9.56
CA HIS A 97 3.74 -25.19 8.96
C HIS A 97 3.82 -25.05 7.44
N VAL A 98 4.91 -25.51 6.85
CA VAL A 98 5.06 -25.70 5.40
C VAL A 98 5.24 -27.19 5.16
N ILE A 99 4.15 -27.86 4.77
CA ILE A 99 4.06 -29.32 4.64
C ILE A 99 4.06 -29.68 3.15
N PRO A 100 5.15 -30.22 2.60
CA PRO A 100 5.18 -30.71 1.23
C PRO A 100 4.31 -31.97 1.06
N ARG A 101 3.59 -32.09 -0.06
CA ARG A 101 2.65 -33.17 -0.37
C ARG A 101 3.09 -33.91 -1.63
N ARG A 102 2.87 -35.22 -1.68
CA ARG A 102 3.22 -36.10 -2.82
C ARG A 102 2.07 -37.01 -3.17
N HIS A 103 1.97 -37.41 -4.43
CA HIS A 103 0.99 -38.42 -4.82
C HIS A 103 1.18 -39.71 -4.02
N GLY A 104 0.09 -40.19 -3.41
CA GLY A 104 0.08 -41.40 -2.59
C GLY A 104 0.41 -41.19 -1.10
N ASP A 105 0.72 -39.97 -0.65
CA ASP A 105 0.92 -39.68 0.79
C ASP A 105 -0.38 -39.72 1.62
N MET A 106 -1.54 -39.74 0.95
CA MET A 106 -2.87 -39.88 1.51
C MET A 106 -3.81 -40.46 0.45
N ASP A 107 -4.65 -41.41 0.84
CA ASP A 107 -5.58 -42.10 -0.07
C ASP A 107 -6.55 -41.14 -0.80
N ASP A 108 -7.05 -40.12 -0.10
CA ASP A 108 -7.94 -39.10 -0.66
C ASP A 108 -7.62 -37.71 -0.06
N PRO A 109 -6.85 -36.86 -0.76
CA PRO A 109 -6.46 -35.55 -0.24
C PRO A 109 -7.58 -34.50 -0.29
N ARG A 110 -8.76 -34.81 -0.86
CA ARG A 110 -9.85 -33.83 -1.01
C ARG A 110 -10.35 -33.34 0.35
N GLY A 111 -10.60 -32.04 0.43
CA GLY A 111 -11.00 -31.35 1.65
C GLY A 111 -9.83 -30.70 2.40
N GLY A 112 -8.61 -31.23 2.30
CA GLY A 112 -7.38 -30.62 2.84
C GLY A 112 -7.55 -30.11 4.28
N VAL A 113 -7.52 -28.78 4.46
CA VAL A 113 -7.70 -28.09 5.75
C VAL A 113 -8.98 -28.49 6.49
N ARG A 114 -10.02 -28.98 5.81
CA ARG A 114 -11.24 -29.48 6.45
C ARG A 114 -11.02 -30.72 7.31
N GLY A 115 -9.89 -31.41 7.12
CA GLY A 115 -9.44 -32.53 7.95
C GLY A 115 -9.26 -32.19 9.43
N VAL A 116 -9.20 -30.91 9.80
CA VAL A 116 -9.22 -30.46 11.21
C VAL A 116 -10.43 -30.98 11.99
N ILE A 117 -11.55 -31.22 11.30
CA ILE A 117 -12.70 -31.96 11.84
C ILE A 117 -12.89 -33.17 10.92
N PRO A 118 -12.37 -34.36 11.28
CA PRO A 118 -12.32 -35.51 10.37
C PRO A 118 -13.67 -35.88 9.75
N THR A 119 -14.75 -35.78 10.54
CA THR A 119 -16.12 -36.07 10.08
C THR A 119 -16.65 -35.07 9.04
N ARG A 120 -15.98 -33.94 8.83
CA ARG A 120 -16.32 -32.90 7.84
C ARG A 120 -15.29 -32.75 6.72
N GLN A 121 -14.28 -33.62 6.70
CA GLN A 121 -13.23 -33.61 5.70
C GLN A 121 -13.79 -33.90 4.30
N LYS A 122 -14.61 -34.96 4.20
CA LYS A 122 -15.24 -35.38 2.95
C LYS A 122 -16.53 -34.58 2.70
N TYR A 123 -16.83 -34.38 1.42
CA TYR A 123 -18.09 -33.83 0.97
C TYR A 123 -19.08 -34.99 0.83
N ASP A 124 -20.18 -34.99 1.57
CA ASP A 124 -21.21 -36.05 1.47
C ASP A 124 -21.83 -36.03 0.07
N ALA A 125 -21.73 -37.15 -0.66
CA ALA A 125 -22.21 -37.28 -2.03
C ALA A 125 -23.71 -37.64 -2.13
N ASP A 126 -24.35 -38.09 -1.04
CA ASP A 126 -25.66 -38.76 -1.07
C ASP A 126 -26.87 -37.92 -0.61
N ALA A 127 -26.72 -36.61 -0.38
CA ALA A 127 -27.87 -35.76 -0.04
C ALA A 127 -28.73 -35.34 -1.27
N ARG A 128 -28.73 -36.14 -2.35
CA ARG A 128 -29.52 -35.93 -3.57
C ARG A 128 -30.52 -37.07 -3.78
N ASN A 129 -31.54 -37.20 -2.92
CA ASN A 129 -32.67 -38.07 -3.23
C ASN A 129 -33.91 -37.78 -2.35
N ASP A 130 -34.69 -36.76 -2.69
CA ASP A 130 -36.09 -36.64 -2.25
C ASP A 130 -37.00 -36.14 -3.39
N GLY A 131 -37.09 -36.98 -4.41
CA GLY A 131 -38.25 -37.17 -5.30
C GLY A 131 -39.16 -35.99 -5.61
N ARG A 132 -38.96 -35.36 -6.77
CA ARG A 132 -40.07 -34.93 -7.64
C ARG A 132 -39.72 -35.23 -9.10
N ASP A 133 -40.67 -35.86 -9.76
CA ASP A 133 -40.58 -36.47 -11.08
C ASP A 133 -40.10 -35.52 -12.18
N VAL A 134 -39.21 -36.06 -13.03
CA VAL A 134 -38.77 -35.48 -14.30
C VAL A 134 -39.66 -36.06 -15.42
N PRO A 135 -40.31 -35.24 -16.27
CA PRO A 135 -40.79 -35.73 -17.55
C PRO A 135 -39.61 -35.86 -18.52
N GLY A 136 -39.39 -37.09 -18.98
CA GLY A 136 -38.31 -37.44 -19.89
C GLY A 136 -38.44 -36.87 -21.30
N GLY A 137 -37.32 -36.92 -22.00
CA GLY A 137 -37.20 -36.62 -23.42
C GLY A 137 -35.80 -36.99 -23.89
N GLY A 138 -35.53 -38.29 -23.99
CA GLY A 138 -34.28 -38.79 -24.56
C GLY A 138 -34.22 -38.58 -26.07
N ALA A 139 -33.02 -38.31 -26.57
CA ALA A 139 -32.58 -38.73 -27.90
C ALA A 139 -31.03 -38.74 -27.94
N SER A 140 -30.47 -39.94 -27.83
CA SER A 140 -29.16 -40.26 -28.38
C SER A 140 -29.22 -40.17 -29.91
N ARG A 141 -28.20 -39.57 -30.55
CA ARG A 141 -27.67 -40.05 -31.84
C ARG A 141 -26.17 -39.79 -31.97
N ASP A 142 -25.49 -40.86 -32.35
CA ASP A 142 -24.08 -41.02 -32.67
C ASP A 142 -23.60 -40.28 -33.93
N ALA A 143 -22.28 -40.04 -33.90
CA ALA A 143 -21.26 -40.20 -34.95
C ALA A 143 -21.42 -39.57 -36.35
N GLY A 144 -20.33 -38.93 -36.78
CA GLY A 144 -20.03 -38.70 -38.19
C GLY A 144 -18.74 -37.90 -38.40
N SER A 145 -17.62 -38.59 -38.57
CA SER A 145 -16.37 -38.05 -39.10
C SER A 145 -16.39 -38.02 -40.63
N THR A 146 -15.77 -37.00 -41.22
CA THR A 146 -15.16 -36.86 -42.58
C THR A 146 -14.88 -35.35 -42.72
N GLY A 147 -13.79 -34.81 -43.25
CA GLY A 147 -12.72 -35.28 -44.11
C GLY A 147 -12.45 -34.19 -45.16
N GLY A 148 -11.24 -33.62 -45.21
CA GLY A 148 -10.72 -32.74 -46.28
C GLY A 148 -11.02 -31.23 -46.12
N ALA A 149 -10.25 -30.28 -46.66
CA ALA A 149 -8.88 -30.18 -47.12
C ALA A 149 -8.67 -28.69 -47.49
N ASP A 150 -7.51 -28.16 -47.13
CA ASP A 150 -6.72 -27.12 -47.81
C ASP A 150 -7.31 -25.70 -48.07
N ALA A 151 -6.59 -24.68 -47.56
CA ALA A 151 -6.06 -23.54 -48.34
C ALA A 151 -5.63 -22.37 -47.42
N THR A 152 -4.33 -22.32 -47.18
CA THR A 152 -3.47 -21.13 -47.05
C THR A 152 -4.10 -19.73 -47.02
N ARG A 153 -3.78 -18.95 -45.97
CA ARG A 153 -3.10 -17.65 -46.11
C ARG A 153 -2.34 -17.26 -44.84
N ARG A 154 -1.03 -17.10 -45.01
CA ARG A 154 -0.05 -16.53 -44.07
C ARG A 154 -0.13 -15.01 -44.06
N ALA A 155 -0.04 -14.42 -42.87
CA ALA A 155 0.76 -13.24 -42.50
C ALA A 155 0.41 -12.97 -41.02
N GLY A 156 1.30 -12.89 -40.04
CA GLY A 156 2.74 -12.89 -39.95
C GLY A 156 3.03 -12.48 -38.51
N ALA A 157 2.95 -13.44 -37.58
CA ALA A 157 3.28 -13.23 -36.18
C ALA A 157 4.79 -13.39 -35.99
N SER A 158 5.47 -12.28 -35.69
CA SER A 158 6.84 -12.29 -35.19
C SER A 158 6.79 -12.61 -33.69
N ARG A 159 7.30 -13.78 -33.34
CA ARG A 159 7.71 -14.15 -31.98
C ARG A 159 9.12 -13.63 -31.76
N ASP A 160 9.34 -12.96 -30.64
CA ASP A 160 10.56 -13.08 -29.84
C ASP A 160 10.08 -12.96 -28.39
N ALA A 161 9.99 -14.05 -27.64
CA ALA A 161 11.09 -14.74 -26.96
C ALA A 161 11.70 -13.86 -25.87
N GLY A 162 11.48 -14.28 -24.64
CA GLY A 162 11.94 -13.59 -23.46
C GLY A 162 13.46 -13.50 -23.37
N SER A 163 13.89 -12.41 -22.77
CA SER A 163 15.17 -12.31 -22.07
C SER A 163 14.88 -11.64 -20.74
N THR A 164 14.82 -12.46 -19.70
CA THR A 164 15.35 -12.06 -18.40
C THR A 164 16.85 -11.93 -18.55
N ASP A 165 17.40 -10.72 -18.40
CA ASP A 165 18.78 -10.60 -17.97
C ASP A 165 19.00 -9.38 -17.06
N ARG A 166 19.37 -9.75 -15.83
CA ARG A 166 20.35 -9.14 -14.93
C ARG A 166 20.61 -7.63 -14.97
N ALA A 167 20.68 -7.10 -13.75
CA ALA A 167 21.39 -5.90 -13.37
C ALA A 167 22.69 -5.67 -14.17
N SER A 168 22.70 -4.62 -14.99
CA SER A 168 23.90 -3.88 -15.40
C SER A 168 23.55 -2.55 -16.06
N VAL A 169 23.19 -1.53 -15.29
CA VAL A 169 23.52 -0.13 -15.64
C VAL A 169 23.83 0.63 -14.34
N VAL A 170 25.10 0.60 -13.95
CA VAL A 170 25.65 1.64 -13.08
C VAL A 170 25.88 2.87 -13.97
N GLY A 171 25.18 3.98 -13.64
CA GLY A 171 25.55 5.36 -13.95
C GLY A 171 25.84 5.76 -15.40
N ALA A 172 24.86 6.33 -16.11
CA ALA A 172 25.15 7.10 -17.34
C ALA A 172 24.07 8.10 -17.82
N GLY A 173 22.92 8.26 -17.15
CA GLY A 173 21.90 9.22 -17.59
C GLY A 173 22.04 10.58 -16.91
N ARG A 174 21.82 11.68 -17.62
CA ARG A 174 21.81 13.02 -17.01
C ARG A 174 20.52 13.26 -16.23
N PHE A 175 20.53 14.24 -15.34
CA PHE A 175 19.33 14.66 -14.62
C PHE A 175 18.24 15.20 -15.55
N GLU A 176 18.61 15.78 -16.70
CA GLU A 176 17.69 16.30 -17.72
C GLU A 176 16.90 15.22 -18.45
N ASP A 177 17.32 13.96 -18.36
CA ASP A 177 16.65 12.83 -19.01
C ASP A 177 15.49 12.26 -18.15
N LEU A 178 15.34 12.73 -16.91
CA LEU A 178 14.22 12.35 -16.05
C LEU A 178 12.87 12.94 -16.55
N PRO A 179 11.71 12.40 -16.13
CA PRO A 179 10.42 12.94 -16.56
C PRO A 179 10.20 14.39 -16.12
N ALA A 180 9.77 15.26 -17.03
CA ALA A 180 9.50 16.66 -16.72
C ALA A 180 8.28 16.85 -15.80
N LEU A 181 7.27 15.99 -15.94
CA LEU A 181 6.07 15.94 -15.11
C LEU A 181 5.80 14.49 -14.73
N VAL A 182 5.54 14.25 -13.45
CA VAL A 182 5.12 12.94 -12.95
C VAL A 182 3.72 13.05 -12.33
N ALA A 183 2.75 12.37 -12.94
CA ALA A 183 1.31 12.48 -12.65
C ALA A 183 0.72 11.31 -11.81
N GLY A 184 1.57 10.44 -11.24
CA GLY A 184 1.18 9.32 -10.38
C GLY A 184 0.63 8.09 -11.12
N GLN A 185 -0.47 8.24 -11.88
CA GLN A 185 -1.23 7.10 -12.43
C GLN A 185 -0.55 6.38 -13.62
N GLU A 186 0.16 7.12 -14.48
CA GLU A 186 0.85 6.56 -15.65
C GLU A 186 2.36 6.37 -15.41
N GLN A 187 2.89 7.12 -14.44
CA GLN A 187 4.30 7.14 -14.07
C GLN A 187 4.38 7.30 -12.55
N HIS A 188 4.71 6.22 -11.84
CA HIS A 188 4.87 6.28 -10.39
C HIS A 188 6.06 7.17 -10.01
N PHE A 189 5.84 8.13 -9.12
CA PHE A 189 6.86 9.08 -8.69
C PHE A 189 8.05 8.43 -7.99
N VAL A 190 7.82 7.29 -7.31
CA VAL A 190 8.90 6.46 -6.74
C VAL A 190 9.98 6.11 -7.79
N ARG A 191 9.62 5.90 -9.05
CA ARG A 191 10.57 5.55 -10.12
C ARG A 191 11.48 6.73 -10.45
N ALA A 192 10.93 7.94 -10.51
CA ALA A 192 11.69 9.16 -10.76
C ALA A 192 12.63 9.46 -9.59
N LEU A 193 12.15 9.30 -8.35
CA LEU A 193 12.96 9.49 -7.14
C LEU A 193 14.10 8.47 -7.05
N ARG A 194 13.84 7.18 -7.28
CA ARG A 194 14.88 6.13 -7.33
C ARG A 194 15.94 6.43 -8.39
N ALA A 195 15.49 6.83 -9.57
CA ALA A 195 16.39 7.18 -10.66
C ALA A 195 17.22 8.44 -10.32
N ALA A 196 16.65 9.43 -9.63
CA ALA A 196 17.42 10.59 -9.19
C ALA A 196 18.42 10.22 -8.07
N LEU A 197 18.00 9.44 -7.08
CA LEU A 197 18.85 8.95 -5.98
C LEU A 197 20.05 8.15 -6.47
N THR A 198 19.92 7.38 -7.55
CA THR A 198 21.03 6.61 -8.14
C THR A 198 22.09 7.48 -8.82
N ARG A 199 21.77 8.74 -9.15
CA ARG A 199 22.67 9.70 -9.81
C ARG A 199 23.23 10.76 -8.85
N ALA A 200 22.61 10.93 -7.69
CA ALA A 200 22.90 12.02 -6.78
C ALA A 200 24.11 11.75 -5.88
N ASP A 201 24.92 12.79 -5.68
CA ASP A 201 25.92 12.89 -4.62
C ASP A 201 25.39 13.69 -3.43
N ARG A 202 24.29 14.44 -3.62
CA ARG A 202 23.52 15.07 -2.56
C ARG A 202 22.02 14.97 -2.83
N ALA A 203 21.24 14.59 -1.82
CA ALA A 203 19.79 14.50 -1.88
C ALA A 203 19.13 15.21 -0.69
N ASP A 204 18.27 16.18 -0.97
CA ASP A 204 17.50 16.92 0.03
C ASP A 204 16.01 16.57 -0.17
N LEU A 205 15.46 15.75 0.73
CA LEU A 205 14.09 15.23 0.67
C LEU A 205 13.22 15.95 1.70
N LEU A 206 12.25 16.73 1.23
CA LEU A 206 11.28 17.45 2.04
C LEU A 206 9.88 16.91 1.77
N ALA A 207 9.23 16.39 2.79
CA ALA A 207 7.82 16.03 2.75
C ALA A 207 7.12 16.62 3.97
N ALA A 208 5.87 17.05 3.83
CA ALA A 208 5.15 17.58 5.00
C ALA A 208 4.87 16.50 6.03
N PHE A 209 4.59 15.29 5.55
CA PHE A 209 4.47 14.10 6.39
C PHE A 209 5.09 12.87 5.73
N VAL A 210 5.43 11.90 6.57
CA VAL A 210 5.99 10.59 6.16
C VAL A 210 5.17 9.47 6.76
N GLN A 211 4.79 8.50 5.91
CA GLN A 211 4.17 7.24 6.31
C GLN A 211 5.15 6.08 6.15
N PRO A 212 5.05 5.00 6.94
CA PRO A 212 5.97 3.87 6.84
C PRO A 212 5.90 3.22 5.45
N SER A 213 4.69 3.20 4.86
CA SER A 213 4.45 2.62 3.54
C SER A 213 5.18 3.35 2.41
N GLY A 214 5.34 4.67 2.48
CA GLY A 214 6.06 5.46 1.48
C GLY A 214 7.56 5.41 1.70
N LEU A 215 8.00 5.54 2.96
CA LEU A 215 9.43 5.43 3.29
C LEU A 215 10.00 4.06 2.89
N ALA A 216 9.26 2.97 3.13
CA ALA A 216 9.70 1.63 2.77
C ALA A 216 9.98 1.45 1.27
N LEU A 217 9.37 2.24 0.39
CA LEU A 217 9.62 2.19 -1.05
C LEU A 217 10.98 2.78 -1.45
N LEU A 218 11.52 3.72 -0.66
CA LEU A 218 12.74 4.47 -0.95
C LEU A 218 13.88 4.20 0.04
N ALA A 219 13.62 3.57 1.20
CA ALA A 219 14.63 3.35 2.23
C ALA A 219 15.87 2.60 1.71
N GLY A 220 15.66 1.57 0.88
CA GLY A 220 16.76 0.86 0.22
C GLY A 220 17.56 1.75 -0.74
N ASP A 221 16.87 2.57 -1.54
CA ASP A 221 17.50 3.50 -2.48
C ASP A 221 18.29 4.61 -1.77
N ILE A 222 17.79 5.10 -0.63
CA ILE A 222 18.47 6.05 0.25
C ILE A 222 19.71 5.40 0.86
N ALA A 223 19.59 4.18 1.40
CA ALA A 223 20.72 3.43 1.94
C ALA A 223 21.79 3.14 0.86
N ASP A 224 21.37 2.77 -0.35
CA ASP A 224 22.26 2.58 -1.50
C ASP A 224 22.99 3.87 -1.87
N ALA A 225 22.29 5.02 -1.90
CA ALA A 225 22.91 6.31 -2.17
C ALA A 225 23.91 6.71 -1.07
N ALA A 226 23.55 6.55 0.20
CA ALA A 226 24.42 6.84 1.33
C ALA A 226 25.68 5.96 1.32
N ARG A 227 25.55 4.66 0.99
CA ARG A 227 26.69 3.73 0.83
C ARG A 227 27.64 4.13 -0.29
N ARG A 228 27.17 4.88 -1.30
CA ARG A 228 28.03 5.46 -2.35
C ARG A 228 28.71 6.77 -1.91
N GLY A 229 28.45 7.25 -0.70
CA GLY A 229 28.97 8.51 -0.18
C GLY A 229 28.06 9.72 -0.43
N ALA A 230 26.84 9.52 -0.94
CA ALA A 230 25.92 10.63 -1.16
C ALA A 230 25.43 11.22 0.17
N GLN A 231 25.42 12.55 0.28
CA GLN A 231 24.88 13.26 1.44
C GLN A 231 23.36 13.37 1.35
N ILE A 232 22.64 12.82 2.32
CA ILE A 232 21.19 12.74 2.29
C ILE A 232 20.59 13.46 3.50
N ARG A 233 19.67 14.39 3.24
CA ARG A 233 18.94 15.13 4.26
C ARG A 233 17.45 14.87 4.08
N VAL A 234 16.78 14.40 5.14
CA VAL A 234 15.33 14.17 5.15
C VAL A 234 14.68 15.10 6.16
N LEU A 235 13.80 15.98 5.70
CA LEU A 235 13.03 16.89 6.55
C LEU A 235 11.54 16.55 6.45
N THR A 236 10.92 16.30 7.61
CA THR A 236 9.47 16.09 7.72
C THR A 236 8.87 16.96 8.81
N GLY A 237 7.57 17.25 8.76
CA GLY A 237 6.88 18.04 9.79
C GLY A 237 6.10 17.21 10.81
N ASP A 238 5.76 17.83 11.93
CA ASP A 238 4.76 17.33 12.89
C ASP A 238 3.38 18.02 12.78
N TYR A 239 3.19 18.85 11.76
CA TYR A 239 1.92 19.52 11.48
C TYR A 239 0.75 18.52 11.40
N MET A 240 -0.31 18.79 12.17
CA MET A 240 -1.49 17.94 12.34
C MET A 240 -1.22 16.52 12.91
N GLY A 241 0.01 16.20 13.33
CA GLY A 241 0.36 14.87 13.86
C GLY A 241 0.22 13.73 12.85
N VAL A 242 0.28 14.03 11.53
CA VAL A 242 0.05 13.04 10.46
C VAL A 242 1.25 12.11 10.27
N THR A 243 2.47 12.60 10.52
CA THR A 243 3.69 11.79 10.35
C THR A 243 3.68 10.58 11.28
N SER A 244 3.98 9.39 10.75
CA SER A 244 3.99 8.19 11.59
C SER A 244 5.20 8.15 12.51
N ALA A 245 4.99 7.85 13.79
CA ALA A 245 6.09 7.62 14.73
C ALA A 245 7.00 6.46 14.29
N ASP A 246 6.43 5.42 13.66
CA ASP A 246 7.23 4.31 13.09
C ASP A 246 8.06 4.75 11.90
N ALA A 247 7.56 5.67 11.08
CA ALA A 247 8.35 6.28 10.01
C ALA A 247 9.49 7.14 10.56
N LEU A 248 9.25 7.90 11.64
CA LEU A 248 10.31 8.66 12.31
C LEU A 248 11.36 7.74 12.92
N ARG A 249 10.97 6.61 13.53
CA ARG A 249 11.92 5.60 14.02
C ARG A 249 12.74 5.00 12.89
N ALA A 250 12.12 4.69 11.76
CA ALA A 250 12.82 4.15 10.60
C ALA A 250 13.81 5.16 10.01
N LEU A 251 13.43 6.45 9.88
CA LEU A 251 14.34 7.52 9.46
C LEU A 251 15.50 7.71 10.44
N TRP A 252 15.21 7.68 11.74
CA TRP A 252 16.25 7.81 12.76
C TRP A 252 17.23 6.64 12.71
N ARG A 253 16.75 5.38 12.59
CA ARG A 253 17.62 4.21 12.39
C ARG A 253 18.49 4.37 11.15
N LEU A 254 17.90 4.81 10.04
CA LEU A 254 18.64 5.03 8.79
C LEU A 254 19.75 6.08 8.96
N SER A 255 19.54 7.13 9.76
CA SER A 255 20.58 8.13 10.09
C SER A 255 21.65 7.62 11.05
N GLU A 256 21.33 6.65 11.91
CA GLU A 256 22.32 6.02 12.79
C GLU A 256 23.16 4.97 12.04
N GLU A 257 22.55 4.26 11.09
CA GLU A 257 23.20 3.22 10.27
C GLU A 257 24.11 3.81 9.18
N HIS A 258 23.82 5.03 8.72
CA HIS A 258 24.55 5.67 7.63
C HIS A 258 24.98 7.09 8.01
N GLU A 259 26.28 7.30 8.18
CA GLU A 259 26.88 8.60 8.55
C GLU A 259 26.46 9.77 7.64
N HIS A 260 26.21 9.49 6.37
CA HIS A 260 25.82 10.51 5.38
C HIS A 260 24.31 10.77 5.34
N VAL A 261 23.49 10.11 6.15
CA VAL A 261 22.04 10.33 6.24
C VAL A 261 21.72 11.13 7.49
N GLN A 262 21.05 12.27 7.31
CA GLN A 262 20.54 13.09 8.40
C GLN A 262 19.02 13.22 8.26
N ALA A 263 18.31 13.10 9.37
CA ALA A 263 16.86 13.30 9.41
C ALA A 263 16.48 14.30 10.50
N ARG A 264 15.57 15.23 10.17
CA ARG A 264 15.04 16.25 11.09
C ARG A 264 13.51 16.25 11.08
N LEU A 265 12.93 16.53 12.24
CA LEU A 265 11.51 16.81 12.42
C LEU A 265 11.32 18.32 12.58
N TYR A 266 10.53 18.93 11.72
CA TYR A 266 10.14 20.33 11.80
C TYR A 266 8.94 20.48 12.74
N HIS A 267 9.11 21.25 13.81
CA HIS A 267 8.03 21.60 14.72
C HIS A 267 7.20 22.77 14.17
N ALA A 268 5.97 22.50 13.77
CA ALA A 268 5.05 23.54 13.30
C ALA A 268 4.29 24.16 14.47
N GLU A 269 4.71 25.34 14.93
CA GLU A 269 4.00 26.10 15.96
C GLU A 269 2.77 26.82 15.35
N PRO A 270 1.56 26.63 15.89
CA PRO A 270 0.39 27.38 15.45
C PRO A 270 0.62 28.89 15.57
N PRO A 271 0.18 29.71 14.58
CA PRO A 271 -0.71 29.38 13.47
C PRO A 271 0.01 28.92 12.19
N ALA A 272 1.33 28.73 12.20
CA ALA A 272 2.08 28.35 11.01
C ALA A 272 1.70 26.94 10.54
N THR A 273 1.51 26.78 9.23
CA THR A 273 1.27 25.48 8.60
C THR A 273 2.55 24.97 7.95
N PHE A 274 2.83 23.68 8.07
CA PHE A 274 3.96 23.05 7.40
C PHE A 274 3.43 22.03 6.40
N HIS A 275 3.27 22.47 5.14
CA HIS A 275 2.83 21.59 4.06
C HIS A 275 3.70 21.58 2.77
N PRO A 276 5.00 21.90 2.78
CA PRO A 276 5.82 21.82 1.56
C PRO A 276 6.12 20.36 1.17
N LYS A 277 6.37 20.11 -0.12
CA LYS A 277 7.01 18.89 -0.61
C LYS A 277 7.97 19.24 -1.74
N SER A 278 9.23 18.86 -1.57
CA SER A 278 10.25 19.01 -2.61
C SER A 278 11.31 17.93 -2.48
N TYR A 279 11.86 17.51 -3.61
CA TYR A 279 12.85 16.44 -3.67
C TYR A 279 13.98 16.90 -4.58
N ILE A 280 15.12 17.25 -4.00
CA ILE A 280 16.24 17.91 -4.70
C ILE A 280 17.43 16.95 -4.74
N PHE A 281 18.06 16.83 -5.90
CA PHE A 281 19.17 15.94 -6.16
C PHE A 281 20.26 16.70 -6.91
N ARG A 282 21.51 16.58 -6.47
CA ARG A 282 22.66 17.28 -7.06
C ARG A 282 23.84 16.33 -7.24
N ALA A 283 24.62 16.55 -8.29
CA ALA A 283 25.90 15.89 -8.47
C ALA A 283 27.03 16.72 -7.84
N ALA A 284 28.10 16.07 -7.43
CA ALA A 284 29.35 16.73 -7.08
C ALA A 284 29.93 17.40 -8.33
N PRO A 285 30.71 18.49 -8.18
CA PRO A 285 31.52 19.01 -9.28
C PRO A 285 32.36 17.87 -9.83
N ARG A 286 32.18 17.57 -11.11
CA ARG A 286 33.15 16.75 -11.81
C ARG A 286 34.34 17.67 -12.02
N ASP A 287 35.50 17.30 -11.46
CA ASP A 287 36.77 17.76 -12.02
C ASP A 287 36.77 17.25 -13.45
N ASP A 288 36.35 18.10 -14.38
CA ASP A 288 36.66 17.96 -15.78
C ASP A 288 38.17 18.15 -15.91
N GLY A 289 38.90 17.10 -15.53
CA GLY A 289 40.33 16.97 -15.75
C GLY A 289 40.61 17.49 -17.14
N GLY A 290 41.29 18.65 -17.18
CA GLY A 290 41.33 19.51 -18.34
C GLY A 290 41.57 18.67 -19.59
N ARG A 291 40.76 18.91 -20.62
CA ARG A 291 41.11 18.52 -21.98
C ARG A 291 42.60 18.81 -22.14
N ARG A 292 43.40 17.74 -22.18
CA ARG A 292 44.65 17.80 -22.91
C ARG A 292 44.18 17.96 -24.34
N ASP A 293 44.16 19.21 -24.80
CA ASP A 293 44.15 19.46 -26.22
C ASP A 293 45.40 18.78 -26.75
N ASP A 294 45.21 17.65 -27.42
CA ASP A 294 46.18 17.00 -28.27
C ASP A 294 46.35 17.88 -29.53
N GLY A 295 46.75 19.14 -29.31
CA GLY A 295 46.99 20.16 -30.30
C GLY A 295 48.46 20.18 -30.64
N ALA A 296 48.76 19.79 -31.87
CA ALA A 296 50.08 19.75 -32.48
C ALA A 296 51.03 20.91 -32.11
N TRP A 297 52.26 20.52 -31.79
CA TRP A 297 53.52 21.24 -31.94
C TRP A 297 53.45 22.54 -32.77
N ARG A 298 53.73 23.67 -32.13
CA ARG A 298 54.63 24.69 -32.67
C ARG A 298 55.52 25.23 -31.56
N ASP A 299 56.79 24.89 -31.71
CA ASP A 299 57.95 25.50 -31.09
C ASP A 299 58.02 26.97 -31.52
N ASP A 300 58.05 27.89 -30.54
CA ASP A 300 58.78 29.14 -30.67
C ASP A 300 59.07 29.71 -29.28
N GLY A 301 60.36 29.74 -28.97
CA GLY A 301 60.90 30.08 -27.66
C GLY A 301 60.73 31.56 -27.28
N GLY A 302 60.73 31.79 -25.96
CA GLY A 302 60.77 33.13 -25.40
C GLY A 302 60.91 33.10 -23.89
N ARG A 303 62.14 32.86 -23.40
CA ARG A 303 62.52 33.13 -22.00
C ARG A 303 62.24 34.59 -21.66
N ARG A 304 61.71 34.84 -20.45
CA ARG A 304 62.14 35.97 -19.60
C ARG A 304 61.73 35.76 -18.16
N ASP A 305 62.75 35.85 -17.31
CA ASP A 305 62.75 35.89 -15.86
C ASP A 305 62.07 37.16 -15.34
N GLY A 306 61.55 37.14 -14.10
CA GLY A 306 61.02 38.33 -13.45
C GLY A 306 60.50 38.09 -12.04
N ASP A 307 61.36 38.37 -11.08
CA ASP A 307 61.26 38.12 -9.64
C ASP A 307 60.36 39.12 -8.88
N ALA A 308 59.88 38.67 -7.71
CA ALA A 308 59.79 39.40 -6.43
C ALA A 308 58.84 40.62 -6.18
N ARG A 309 58.02 40.44 -5.11
CA ARG A 309 57.75 41.35 -3.95
C ARG A 309 56.91 42.62 -4.22
N ARG A 310 56.33 43.32 -3.23
CA ARG A 310 55.71 43.15 -1.90
C ARG A 310 55.24 44.58 -1.53
N ASP A 311 54.44 44.71 -0.47
CA ASP A 311 54.09 45.94 0.25
C ASP A 311 52.92 46.74 -0.37
N GLY A 312 51.94 47.27 0.35
CA GLY A 312 51.77 47.54 1.78
C GLY A 312 51.05 48.88 1.89
N GLY A 313 50.02 49.02 2.75
CA GLY A 313 49.43 50.34 3.01
C GLY A 313 48.00 50.32 3.55
N ALA A 314 47.89 50.55 4.85
CA ALA A 314 46.65 50.79 5.59
C ALA A 314 46.31 52.29 5.69
N ARG A 315 45.08 52.57 6.16
CA ARG A 315 44.48 53.79 6.77
C ARG A 315 43.41 54.44 5.88
N ARG A 316 42.34 55.04 6.38
CA ARG A 316 41.63 55.15 7.68
C ARG A 316 40.28 55.83 7.36
N ASP A 317 39.35 55.63 8.28
CA ASP A 317 38.04 56.27 8.50
C ASP A 317 37.92 57.76 8.15
N ASP A 318 36.72 58.19 7.74
CA ASP A 318 35.94 59.22 8.44
C ASP A 318 34.50 59.33 7.86
N GLY A 319 33.52 59.46 8.76
CA GLY A 319 32.09 59.46 8.45
C GLY A 319 31.50 60.85 8.16
N GLY A 320 30.24 60.85 7.68
CA GLY A 320 29.40 62.04 7.57
C GLY A 320 27.98 61.69 7.13
N ARG A 321 27.01 61.86 8.04
CA ARG A 321 25.56 61.79 7.79
C ARG A 321 25.08 63.10 7.13
N SER A 322 24.12 62.97 6.22
CA SER A 322 23.09 63.98 5.96
C SER A 322 21.83 63.30 5.42
N ASP A 323 20.70 63.54 6.08
CA ASP A 323 19.34 63.14 5.70
C ASP A 323 18.83 64.00 4.53
N ASP A 324 18.04 63.40 3.61
CA ASP A 324 16.69 63.88 3.24
C ASP A 324 16.08 63.09 2.06
N GLY A 325 14.88 62.53 2.29
CA GLY A 325 13.74 62.63 1.37
C GLY A 325 13.62 61.68 0.15
N GLY A 326 12.89 60.57 0.34
CA GLY A 326 11.63 60.30 -0.38
C GLY A 326 11.62 59.54 -1.73
N ARG A 327 10.82 58.46 -1.74
CA ARG A 327 10.27 57.66 -2.88
C ARG A 327 11.30 56.77 -3.59
N SER A 328 11.00 55.59 -4.11
CA SER A 328 9.92 54.59 -4.03
C SER A 328 10.46 53.42 -4.86
N ASP A 329 10.02 52.21 -4.54
CA ASP A 329 10.14 51.00 -5.35
C ASP A 329 11.48 50.25 -5.40
N ASP A 330 11.30 48.93 -5.31
CA ASP A 330 12.17 47.84 -5.71
C ASP A 330 13.43 47.62 -4.87
N GLY A 331 13.21 47.12 -3.66
CA GLY A 331 14.25 46.49 -2.84
C GLY A 331 14.92 45.35 -3.58
N ALA A 332 16.05 45.65 -4.22
CA ALA A 332 17.10 44.70 -4.52
C ALA A 332 17.62 44.16 -3.17
N TRP A 333 17.41 42.88 -2.93
CA TRP A 333 17.95 42.22 -1.75
C TRP A 333 19.46 42.13 -1.90
N SER A 334 20.17 42.94 -1.13
CA SER A 334 21.61 42.86 -0.93
C SER A 334 21.94 41.57 -0.19
N ASP A 335 22.82 40.80 -0.82
CA ASP A 335 23.45 39.57 -0.37
C ASP A 335 24.30 39.81 0.88
N ASP A 336 23.72 39.55 2.05
CA ASP A 336 24.48 39.18 3.25
C ASP A 336 24.42 37.65 3.38
N GLY A 337 25.23 37.00 2.54
CA GLY A 337 25.52 35.57 2.59
C GLY A 337 26.14 35.19 3.93
N GLY A 338 25.28 34.77 4.86
CA GLY A 338 25.68 33.87 5.93
C GLY A 338 26.25 32.61 5.28
N ARG A 339 27.58 32.45 5.35
CA ARG A 339 28.28 31.24 4.94
C ARG A 339 27.77 30.06 5.77
N SER A 340 26.80 29.31 5.24
CA SER A 340 26.63 27.91 5.60
C SER A 340 27.80 27.12 5.02
N ASP A 341 28.25 26.10 5.73
CA ASP A 341 29.40 25.23 5.39
C ASP A 341 29.12 24.30 4.19
N ASP A 342 28.29 24.76 3.24
CA ASP A 342 27.93 24.08 2.01
C ASP A 342 29.07 24.23 1.00
N GLY A 343 30.06 23.34 1.08
CA GLY A 343 31.13 23.23 0.08
C GLY A 343 30.58 23.29 -1.36
N ALA A 344 31.37 23.81 -2.30
CA ALA A 344 30.94 24.08 -3.68
C ALA A 344 30.40 22.80 -4.36
N TRP A 345 29.07 22.67 -4.45
CA TRP A 345 28.40 21.63 -5.22
C TRP A 345 28.22 22.10 -6.67
N SER A 346 28.19 21.17 -7.62
CA SER A 346 28.00 21.55 -9.02
C SER A 346 26.63 22.21 -9.23
N ASP A 347 26.55 23.06 -10.25
CA ASP A 347 25.28 23.52 -10.81
C ASP A 347 24.57 22.41 -11.62
N ASP A 348 24.90 21.12 -11.47
CA ASP A 348 24.17 19.99 -12.09
C ASP A 348 23.23 19.32 -11.07
N GLY A 349 21.92 19.48 -11.28
CA GLY A 349 20.92 18.98 -10.36
C GLY A 349 19.49 19.03 -10.90
N VAL A 350 18.62 18.30 -10.21
CA VAL A 350 17.18 18.24 -10.46
C VAL A 350 16.40 18.39 -9.18
N ALA A 351 15.31 19.12 -9.23
CA ALA A 351 14.35 19.19 -8.15
C ALA A 351 12.96 18.77 -8.66
N TYR A 352 12.20 18.09 -7.83
CA TYR A 352 10.76 17.93 -8.03
C TYR A 352 10.02 18.73 -6.97
N VAL A 353 9.04 19.52 -7.41
CA VAL A 353 8.13 20.25 -6.52
C VAL A 353 6.72 19.84 -6.89
N GLY A 354 5.91 19.48 -5.89
CA GLY A 354 4.62 18.86 -6.15
C GLY A 354 3.79 18.59 -4.92
N SER A 355 2.77 17.78 -5.10
CA SER A 355 1.80 17.40 -4.06
C SER A 355 2.18 16.14 -3.28
N SER A 356 3.13 15.33 -3.79
CA SER A 356 3.45 14.02 -3.22
C SER A 356 4.20 14.09 -1.89
N ASN A 357 3.59 13.58 -0.81
CA ASN A 357 4.28 13.24 0.43
C ASN A 357 4.94 11.85 0.35
N LEU A 358 5.72 11.47 1.37
CA LEU A 358 6.31 10.12 1.46
C LEU A 358 5.28 9.11 1.98
N SER A 359 4.29 8.77 1.16
CA SER A 359 3.31 7.69 1.38
C SER A 359 3.18 6.83 0.13
N ARG A 360 2.79 5.55 0.25
CA ARG A 360 2.62 4.67 -0.93
C ARG A 360 1.66 5.28 -1.96
N VAL A 361 0.51 5.77 -1.49
CA VAL A 361 -0.50 6.39 -2.36
C VAL A 361 0.10 7.57 -3.13
N ALA A 362 0.81 8.48 -2.46
CA ALA A 362 1.36 9.65 -3.12
C ALA A 362 2.54 9.35 -4.07
N LEU A 363 3.25 8.24 -3.85
CA LEU A 363 4.41 7.85 -4.66
C LEU A 363 4.07 6.88 -5.80
N GLU A 364 2.96 6.16 -5.73
CA GLU A 364 2.53 5.15 -6.71
C GLU A 364 1.15 5.48 -7.31
N ASP A 365 0.07 5.27 -6.59
CA ASP A 365 -1.27 5.14 -7.20
C ASP A 365 -2.11 6.44 -7.23
N GLY A 366 -1.72 7.43 -6.46
CA GLY A 366 -2.44 8.69 -6.26
C GLY A 366 -2.41 9.61 -7.47
N VAL A 367 -3.41 10.50 -7.57
CA VAL A 367 -3.40 11.60 -8.54
C VAL A 367 -2.55 12.72 -7.94
N GLU A 368 -1.29 12.79 -8.38
CA GLU A 368 -0.28 13.66 -7.80
C GLU A 368 0.50 14.33 -8.91
N TRP A 369 0.81 15.61 -8.79
CA TRP A 369 1.61 16.32 -9.79
C TRP A 369 2.94 16.73 -9.20
N ASN A 370 4.03 16.28 -9.83
CA ASN A 370 5.38 16.67 -9.48
C ASN A 370 6.05 17.24 -10.72
N LEU A 371 6.32 18.55 -10.68
CA LEU A 371 7.01 19.25 -11.76
C LEU A 371 8.52 19.24 -11.49
N ARG A 372 9.27 18.90 -12.53
CA ARG A 372 10.73 18.89 -12.49
C ARG A 372 11.30 20.27 -12.81
N LEU A 373 12.30 20.68 -12.03
CA LEU A 373 13.20 21.79 -12.32
C LEU A 373 14.59 21.22 -12.53
N VAL A 374 15.30 21.68 -13.55
CA VAL A 374 16.69 21.31 -13.81
C VAL A 374 17.56 22.54 -13.63
N SER A 375 18.69 22.41 -12.96
CA SER A 375 19.61 23.52 -12.72
C SER A 375 20.11 24.22 -13.99
N SER A 376 20.37 23.47 -15.07
CA SER A 376 20.88 23.99 -16.36
C SER A 376 19.85 24.80 -17.15
N SER A 377 18.55 24.43 -17.11
CA SER A 377 17.46 25.16 -17.81
C SER A 377 16.68 26.11 -16.91
N ASP A 378 16.55 25.80 -15.62
CA ASP A 378 15.67 26.48 -14.65
C ASP A 378 16.47 27.10 -13.49
N GLY A 379 17.73 27.50 -13.74
CA GLY A 379 18.71 27.80 -12.70
C GLY A 379 18.27 28.79 -11.61
N ALA A 380 17.46 29.81 -11.93
CA ALA A 380 16.93 30.73 -10.92
C ALA A 380 15.95 30.03 -9.95
N ALA A 381 14.95 29.31 -10.49
CA ALA A 381 13.98 28.57 -9.70
C ALA A 381 14.62 27.41 -8.93
N PHE A 382 15.60 26.74 -9.55
CA PHE A 382 16.38 25.69 -8.90
C PHE A 382 17.18 26.21 -7.70
N ARG A 383 17.89 27.34 -7.84
CA ARG A 383 18.59 27.98 -6.71
C ARG A 383 17.62 28.42 -5.61
N GLU A 384 16.45 28.94 -5.99
CA GLU A 384 15.44 29.33 -5.00
C GLU A 384 14.95 28.12 -4.18
N ILE A 385 14.59 27.00 -4.81
CA ILE A 385 14.08 25.84 -4.06
C ILE A 385 15.15 25.23 -3.15
N VAL A 386 16.42 25.22 -3.58
CA VAL A 386 17.56 24.83 -2.73
C VAL A 386 17.68 25.74 -1.51
N ALA A 387 17.64 27.07 -1.71
CA ALA A 387 17.73 28.04 -0.62
C ALA A 387 16.53 27.98 0.34
N ARG A 388 15.33 27.65 -0.16
CA ARG A 388 14.12 27.45 0.66
C ARG A 388 14.26 26.21 1.53
N PHE A 389 14.76 25.10 0.98
CA PHE A 389 15.06 23.90 1.78
C PHE A 389 16.10 24.20 2.86
N ALA A 390 17.22 24.86 2.50
CA ALA A 390 18.29 25.19 3.44
C ALA A 390 17.78 26.00 4.64
N ARG A 391 16.97 27.04 4.40
CA ARG A 391 16.34 27.83 5.47
C ARG A 391 15.46 27.01 6.41
N LEU A 392 14.66 26.08 5.87
CA LEU A 392 13.85 25.19 6.71
C LEU A 392 14.73 24.21 7.49
N TRP A 393 15.78 23.68 6.85
CA TRP A 393 16.71 22.74 7.45
C TRP A 393 17.47 23.35 8.64
N GLU A 394 17.93 24.59 8.49
CA GLU A 394 18.73 25.33 9.47
C GLU A 394 17.89 26.03 10.56
N SER A 395 16.56 26.05 10.39
CA SER A 395 15.65 26.62 11.38
C SER A 395 15.76 25.90 12.73
N GLU A 396 15.63 26.66 13.83
CA GLU A 396 15.52 26.11 15.19
C GLU A 396 14.32 25.17 15.34
N ALA A 397 13.28 25.33 14.50
CA ALA A 397 12.14 24.44 14.45
C ALA A 397 12.48 23.05 13.87
N ALA A 398 13.55 22.91 13.09
CA ALA A 398 13.98 21.64 12.51
C ALA A 398 14.94 20.90 13.45
N VAL A 399 14.38 20.06 14.31
CA VAL A 399 15.15 19.32 15.31
C VAL A 399 15.67 17.98 14.76
N PRO A 400 16.95 17.62 14.97
CA PRO A 400 17.46 16.29 14.63
C PRO A 400 16.63 15.18 15.29
N LEU A 401 16.35 14.12 14.52
CA LEU A 401 15.66 12.97 15.07
C LEU A 401 16.52 12.31 16.15
N SER A 402 15.87 11.94 17.24
CA SER A 402 16.45 11.20 18.34
C SER A 402 15.36 10.40 19.04
N ALA A 403 15.76 9.42 19.85
CA ALA A 403 14.82 8.68 20.69
C ALA A 403 13.94 9.61 21.55
N LYS A 404 14.49 10.73 22.03
CA LYS A 404 13.73 11.72 22.81
C LYS A 404 12.71 12.46 21.95
N VAL A 405 13.14 13.02 20.82
CA VAL A 405 12.24 13.75 19.90
C VAL A 405 11.07 12.89 19.45
N ILE A 406 11.32 11.61 19.14
CA ILE A 406 10.27 10.67 18.74
C ILE A 406 9.29 10.40 19.88
N ARG A 407 9.78 10.14 21.11
CA ARG A 407 8.89 9.94 22.27
C ARG A 407 8.06 11.18 22.58
N ASP A 408 8.67 12.37 22.52
CA ASP A 408 7.96 13.64 22.74
C ASP A 408 6.93 13.89 21.64
N TYR A 409 7.23 13.50 20.40
CA TYR A 409 6.28 13.50 19.30
C TYR A 409 5.11 12.55 19.59
N GLU A 410 5.35 11.31 20.00
CA GLU A 410 4.27 10.34 20.30
C GLU A 410 3.35 10.74 21.45
N GLN A 411 3.87 11.49 22.42
CA GLN A 411 3.08 12.01 23.55
C GLN A 411 2.21 13.21 23.17
N ARG A 412 2.68 14.05 22.25
CA ARG A 412 1.97 15.25 21.77
C ARG A 412 1.08 14.96 20.58
N ALA A 413 1.51 14.07 19.71
CA ALA A 413 0.71 13.57 18.61
C ALA A 413 -0.50 12.89 19.24
N PRO A 414 -1.72 13.23 18.81
CA PRO A 414 -2.88 12.48 19.26
C PRO A 414 -2.61 11.00 19.02
N VAL A 415 -2.96 10.14 19.99
CA VAL A 415 -3.17 8.70 19.73
C VAL A 415 -3.88 8.62 18.39
N PRO A 416 -3.51 7.74 17.44
CA PRO A 416 -4.27 7.62 16.21
C PRO A 416 -5.71 7.26 16.58
N VAL A 417 -6.57 8.29 16.71
CA VAL A 417 -7.96 8.22 16.31
C VAL A 417 -7.81 7.72 14.89
N ALA A 418 -8.18 6.46 14.66
CA ALA A 418 -8.05 5.75 13.40
C ALA A 418 -8.06 6.74 12.25
N ALA A 419 -6.87 7.04 11.70
CA ALA A 419 -6.61 8.16 10.81
C ALA A 419 -7.54 9.36 11.04
N ALA A 420 -7.07 10.40 11.74
CA ALA A 420 -7.56 11.73 11.45
C ALA A 420 -7.34 11.95 9.96
N HIS A 421 -8.40 11.68 9.20
CA HIS A 421 -8.60 12.15 7.86
C HIS A 421 -8.09 13.59 7.92
N GLN A 422 -7.00 13.89 7.20
CA GLN A 422 -7.00 15.13 6.44
C GLN A 422 -8.42 15.21 5.88
N PRO A 423 -9.15 16.33 6.02
CA PRO A 423 -10.40 16.45 5.30
C PRO A 423 -10.05 16.03 3.88
N GLU A 424 -10.53 14.85 3.46
CA GLU A 424 -10.48 14.49 2.07
C GLU A 424 -11.13 15.71 1.45
N GLU A 425 -10.33 16.48 0.73
CA GLU A 425 -10.78 17.60 -0.06
C GLU A 425 -11.82 16.99 -0.97
N ARG A 426 -13.10 17.02 -0.52
CA ARG A 426 -14.15 16.01 -0.82
C ARG A 426 -13.78 15.30 -2.10
N ALA A 427 -13.04 14.19 -1.99
CA ALA A 427 -12.56 13.48 -3.16
C ALA A 427 -13.81 13.28 -4.00
N ALA A 428 -13.82 13.82 -5.22
CA ALA A 428 -15.05 13.98 -5.99
C ALA A 428 -15.85 12.68 -5.86
N ALA A 429 -17.08 12.78 -5.32
CA ALA A 429 -17.82 11.62 -4.83
C ALA A 429 -17.63 10.47 -5.81
N PRO A 430 -17.11 9.31 -5.36
CA PRO A 430 -16.60 8.30 -6.25
C PRO A 430 -17.65 7.99 -7.32
N LYS A 431 -17.21 7.92 -8.57
CA LYS A 431 -18.11 7.61 -9.69
C LYS A 431 -18.13 6.10 -9.91
N PRO A 432 -19.28 5.53 -10.30
CA PRO A 432 -19.34 4.12 -10.68
C PRO A 432 -18.38 3.84 -11.85
N THR A 433 -17.71 2.70 -11.83
CA THR A 433 -16.97 2.17 -12.98
C THR A 433 -17.94 1.73 -14.08
N SER A 434 -17.47 1.53 -15.31
CA SER A 434 -18.32 1.07 -16.43
C SER A 434 -19.08 -0.24 -16.13
N VAL A 435 -18.45 -1.17 -15.42
CA VAL A 435 -19.09 -2.43 -14.98
C VAL A 435 -20.19 -2.14 -13.95
N GLN A 436 -19.94 -1.23 -13.01
CA GLN A 436 -20.94 -0.82 -12.02
C GLN A 436 -22.08 -0.02 -12.66
N GLU A 437 -21.81 0.84 -13.65
CA GLU A 437 -22.84 1.56 -14.41
C GLU A 437 -23.78 0.59 -15.13
N ALA A 438 -23.24 -0.45 -15.78
CA ALA A 438 -24.04 -1.49 -16.40
C ALA A 438 -24.93 -2.23 -15.38
N ALA A 439 -24.37 -2.57 -14.21
CA ALA A 439 -25.14 -3.18 -13.12
C ALA A 439 -26.22 -2.25 -12.56
N LEU A 440 -25.94 -0.96 -12.37
CA LEU A 440 -26.91 0.04 -11.90
C LEU A 440 -28.06 0.24 -12.89
N LEU A 441 -27.77 0.22 -14.20
CA LEU A 441 -28.79 0.27 -15.24
C LEU A 441 -29.69 -0.97 -15.20
N ALA A 442 -29.12 -2.16 -15.03
CA ALA A 442 -29.88 -3.40 -14.87
C ALA A 442 -30.77 -3.34 -13.61
N LEU A 443 -30.22 -2.96 -12.45
CA LEU A 443 -30.96 -2.80 -11.21
C LEU A 443 -32.09 -1.77 -11.32
N LYS A 444 -31.85 -0.65 -12.01
CA LYS A 444 -32.89 0.36 -12.29
C LYS A 444 -34.02 -0.22 -13.15
N LYS A 445 -33.69 -0.97 -14.19
CA LYS A 445 -34.67 -1.62 -15.08
C LYS A 445 -35.51 -2.64 -14.30
N THR A 446 -34.85 -3.52 -13.55
CA THR A 446 -35.46 -4.49 -12.64
C THR A 446 -36.48 -3.83 -11.70
N ARG A 447 -36.12 -2.72 -11.05
CA ARG A 447 -37.07 -1.97 -10.20
C ARG A 447 -38.23 -1.37 -11.00
N GLY A 448 -37.99 -0.91 -12.23
CA GLY A 448 -39.02 -0.42 -13.14
C GLY A 448 -40.03 -1.49 -13.55
N GLU A 449 -39.63 -2.76 -13.56
CA GLU A 449 -40.51 -3.93 -13.79
C GLU A 449 -41.28 -4.35 -12.53
N GLY A 450 -41.16 -3.60 -11.43
CA GLY A 450 -41.86 -3.86 -10.17
C GLY A 450 -41.21 -4.92 -9.28
N LYS A 451 -40.05 -5.45 -9.67
CA LYS A 451 -39.29 -6.40 -8.86
C LYS A 451 -38.72 -5.71 -7.62
N ARG A 452 -38.77 -6.40 -6.48
CA ARG A 452 -38.35 -5.88 -5.17
C ARG A 452 -37.06 -6.50 -4.66
N ARG A 453 -36.49 -7.45 -5.41
CA ARG A 453 -35.28 -8.18 -5.05
C ARG A 453 -34.43 -8.40 -6.29
N GLY A 454 -33.13 -8.51 -6.13
CA GLY A 454 -32.22 -8.83 -7.22
C GLY A 454 -30.87 -9.35 -6.72
N LEU A 455 -30.24 -10.20 -7.51
CA LEU A 455 -28.90 -10.73 -7.26
C LEU A 455 -27.89 -10.16 -8.25
N VAL A 456 -26.81 -9.56 -7.75
CA VAL A 456 -25.68 -9.15 -8.59
C VAL A 456 -24.47 -10.02 -8.32
N VAL A 457 -23.96 -10.62 -9.40
CA VAL A 457 -22.73 -11.41 -9.41
C VAL A 457 -21.58 -10.57 -9.95
N LEU A 458 -20.57 -10.30 -9.12
CA LEU A 458 -19.38 -9.53 -9.49
C LEU A 458 -18.12 -10.20 -8.96
N ALA A 459 -17.09 -10.32 -9.81
CA ALA A 459 -15.79 -10.81 -9.40
C ALA A 459 -15.20 -9.98 -8.24
N THR A 460 -14.40 -10.62 -7.38
CA THR A 460 -13.70 -9.96 -6.28
C THR A 460 -12.82 -8.83 -6.80
N GLY A 461 -12.81 -7.68 -6.11
CA GLY A 461 -12.04 -6.50 -6.53
C GLY A 461 -12.78 -5.55 -7.47
N LEU A 462 -13.95 -5.93 -8.02
CA LEU A 462 -14.77 -5.03 -8.86
C LEU A 462 -15.71 -4.09 -8.07
N GLY A 463 -15.51 -3.98 -6.75
CA GLY A 463 -16.23 -3.02 -5.92
C GLY A 463 -17.71 -3.35 -5.69
N LYS A 464 -18.03 -4.59 -5.26
CA LYS A 464 -19.40 -5.02 -4.86
C LYS A 464 -20.08 -4.04 -3.91
N THR A 465 -19.33 -3.58 -2.90
CA THR A 465 -19.82 -2.65 -1.88
C THR A 465 -20.07 -1.25 -2.43
N PHE A 466 -19.20 -0.74 -3.32
CA PHE A 466 -19.43 0.54 -3.98
C PHE A 466 -20.67 0.50 -4.87
N LEU A 467 -20.91 -0.62 -5.56
CA LEU A 467 -22.13 -0.82 -6.35
C LEU A 467 -23.39 -0.62 -5.48
N SER A 468 -23.48 -1.28 -4.33
CA SER A 468 -24.67 -1.16 -3.49
C SER A 468 -24.85 0.23 -2.89
N ALA A 469 -23.76 0.93 -2.56
CA ALA A 469 -23.81 2.32 -2.15
C ALA A 469 -24.32 3.24 -3.28
N PHE A 470 -23.85 3.05 -4.52
CA PHE A 470 -24.35 3.82 -5.67
C PHE A 470 -25.82 3.51 -5.98
N ASP A 471 -26.23 2.26 -5.84
CA ASP A 471 -27.62 1.87 -6.10
C ASP A 471 -28.59 2.47 -5.08
N PHE A 472 -28.20 2.48 -3.80
CA PHE A 472 -28.94 3.17 -2.73
C PHE A 472 -29.17 4.65 -3.04
N ARG A 473 -28.15 5.34 -3.57
CA ARG A 473 -28.28 6.74 -4.04
C ARG A 473 -29.23 6.85 -5.23
N ALA A 474 -29.06 5.99 -6.22
CA ALA A 474 -29.83 6.02 -7.46
C ALA A 474 -31.33 5.75 -7.25
N MET A 475 -31.69 4.96 -6.24
CA MET A 475 -33.09 4.70 -5.89
C MET A 475 -33.73 5.75 -4.96
N GLY A 476 -32.94 6.72 -4.48
CA GLY A 476 -33.38 7.70 -3.48
C GLY A 476 -33.84 7.00 -2.19
N GLY A 477 -33.01 6.10 -1.67
CA GLY A 477 -33.29 5.45 -0.39
C GLY A 477 -32.94 6.37 0.79
N GLU A 478 -33.73 6.32 1.86
CA GLU A 478 -33.47 7.12 3.06
C GLU A 478 -32.78 6.30 4.13
N ARG A 479 -33.19 5.03 4.30
CA ARG A 479 -32.64 4.09 5.27
C ARG A 479 -32.16 2.80 4.62
N ALA A 480 -30.95 2.37 4.99
CA ALA A 480 -30.36 1.13 4.47
C ALA A 480 -29.84 0.22 5.59
N LEU A 481 -29.90 -1.09 5.34
CA LEU A 481 -29.30 -2.13 6.17
C LEU A 481 -28.31 -2.93 5.34
N PHE A 482 -27.04 -2.94 5.74
CA PHE A 482 -26.01 -3.80 5.18
C PHE A 482 -25.75 -4.97 6.11
N VAL A 483 -25.93 -6.19 5.62
CA VAL A 483 -25.78 -7.42 6.40
C VAL A 483 -24.60 -8.22 5.87
N ALA A 484 -23.69 -8.60 6.76
CA ALA A 484 -22.60 -9.53 6.48
C ALA A 484 -22.33 -10.44 7.69
N HIS A 485 -21.55 -11.49 7.49
CA HIS A 485 -21.12 -12.41 8.56
C HIS A 485 -19.76 -12.06 9.18
N ARG A 486 -18.88 -11.36 8.45
CA ARG A 486 -17.55 -10.94 8.93
C ARG A 486 -17.55 -9.46 9.28
N GLU A 487 -16.85 -9.12 10.33
CA GLU A 487 -16.83 -7.76 10.90
C GLU A 487 -15.96 -6.82 10.09
N GLU A 488 -14.84 -7.32 9.57
CA GLU A 488 -13.96 -6.57 8.70
C GLU A 488 -14.70 -6.12 7.42
N ILE A 489 -15.64 -6.94 6.93
CA ILE A 489 -16.50 -6.59 5.79
C ILE A 489 -17.44 -5.44 6.16
N LEU A 490 -17.99 -5.43 7.38
CA LEU A 490 -18.90 -4.37 7.82
C LEU A 490 -18.17 -3.03 7.98
N ASP A 491 -16.95 -3.03 8.52
CA ASP A 491 -16.15 -1.80 8.66
C ASP A 491 -15.72 -1.27 7.27
N GLN A 492 -15.26 -2.14 6.37
CA GLN A 492 -14.95 -1.78 4.97
C GLN A 492 -16.19 -1.29 4.21
N ALA A 493 -17.35 -1.88 4.49
CA ALA A 493 -18.61 -1.46 3.90
C ALA A 493 -19.05 -0.08 4.40
N LYS A 494 -18.88 0.19 5.70
CA LYS A 494 -19.14 1.49 6.31
C LYS A 494 -18.28 2.59 5.68
N GLU A 495 -16.99 2.32 5.46
CA GLU A 495 -16.09 3.24 4.76
C GLU A 495 -16.51 3.49 3.30
N SER A 496 -16.92 2.45 2.58
CA SER A 496 -17.38 2.61 1.19
C SER A 496 -18.64 3.47 1.11
N PHE A 497 -19.59 3.28 2.03
CA PHE A 497 -20.82 4.07 2.10
C PHE A 497 -20.56 5.52 2.54
N SER A 498 -19.62 5.78 3.46
CA SER A 498 -19.30 7.15 3.90
C SER A 498 -18.79 8.01 2.75
N ARG A 499 -18.02 7.41 1.83
CA ARG A 499 -17.50 8.09 0.64
C ARG A 499 -18.59 8.42 -0.38
N VAL A 500 -19.64 7.60 -0.50
CA VAL A 500 -20.75 7.81 -1.45
C VAL A 500 -21.87 8.67 -0.87
N HIS A 501 -22.09 8.58 0.44
CA HIS A 501 -23.17 9.22 1.21
C HIS A 501 -22.60 9.98 2.44
N PRO A 502 -21.78 11.03 2.23
CA PRO A 502 -21.20 11.79 3.33
C PRO A 502 -22.23 12.57 4.16
N ASP A 503 -23.47 12.68 3.67
CA ASP A 503 -24.62 13.34 4.28
C ASP A 503 -25.44 12.41 5.19
N LYS A 504 -25.19 11.10 5.18
CA LYS A 504 -25.95 10.10 5.94
C LYS A 504 -25.25 9.69 7.22
N THR A 505 -26.03 9.46 8.27
CA THR A 505 -25.54 8.88 9.52
C THR A 505 -25.31 7.36 9.36
N LEU A 506 -24.12 6.88 9.74
CA LEU A 506 -23.72 5.47 9.61
C LEU A 506 -23.52 4.82 10.98
N GLY A 507 -24.15 3.67 11.21
CA GLY A 507 -24.12 2.97 12.49
C GLY A 507 -23.73 1.51 12.37
N THR A 508 -23.16 0.94 13.42
CA THR A 508 -22.80 -0.48 13.51
C THR A 508 -23.62 -1.22 14.57
N LEU A 509 -24.13 -2.41 14.23
CA LEU A 509 -24.80 -3.33 15.14
C LEU A 509 -24.08 -4.70 15.18
N GLY A 510 -23.28 -4.90 16.22
CA GLY A 510 -22.35 -6.03 16.35
C GLY A 510 -21.12 -5.60 17.17
N MET A 511 -20.32 -6.57 17.64
CA MET A 511 -19.04 -6.27 18.33
C MET A 511 -19.13 -5.33 19.54
N GLY A 512 -20.17 -5.49 20.35
CA GLY A 512 -20.41 -4.62 21.51
C GLY A 512 -20.86 -3.20 21.16
N ARG A 513 -21.02 -2.88 19.86
CA ARG A 513 -21.60 -1.63 19.36
C ARG A 513 -23.08 -1.83 19.03
N ALA A 514 -23.87 -0.80 19.33
CA ALA A 514 -25.33 -0.79 19.11
C ALA A 514 -25.80 0.61 18.64
N GLU A 515 -25.21 1.10 17.55
CA GLU A 515 -25.46 2.41 16.93
C GLU A 515 -26.67 2.34 15.98
N THR A 516 -27.81 1.96 16.52
CA THR A 516 -29.01 1.56 15.76
C THR A 516 -29.89 2.70 15.25
N GLU A 517 -29.64 3.94 15.69
CA GLU A 517 -30.43 5.12 15.27
C GLU A 517 -29.95 5.71 13.94
N ALA A 518 -28.88 5.16 13.36
CA ALA A 518 -28.31 5.60 12.10
C ALA A 518 -29.23 5.34 10.90
N GLU A 519 -29.13 6.18 9.88
CA GLU A 519 -29.84 6.02 8.61
C GLU A 519 -29.33 4.80 7.82
N VAL A 520 -28.02 4.53 7.86
CA VAL A 520 -27.43 3.34 7.27
C VAL A 520 -26.82 2.47 8.37
N LEU A 521 -27.35 1.27 8.55
CA LEU A 521 -26.93 0.34 9.58
C LEU A 521 -26.10 -0.81 8.99
N PHE A 522 -24.91 -1.04 9.54
CA PHE A 522 -24.03 -2.17 9.22
C PHE A 522 -24.14 -3.20 10.33
N ALA A 523 -24.75 -4.34 10.04
CA ALA A 523 -25.12 -5.32 11.05
C ALA A 523 -24.55 -6.71 10.77
N SER A 524 -23.94 -7.31 11.79
CA SER A 524 -23.59 -8.73 11.76
C SER A 524 -24.87 -9.56 11.76
N VAL A 525 -25.01 -10.48 10.79
CA VAL A 525 -26.19 -11.36 10.69
C VAL A 525 -26.45 -12.13 11.98
N GLN A 526 -25.39 -12.52 12.70
CA GLN A 526 -25.50 -13.28 13.95
C GLN A 526 -26.08 -12.42 15.09
N THR A 527 -25.66 -11.15 15.15
CA THR A 527 -26.16 -10.22 16.18
C THR A 527 -27.59 -9.79 15.84
N LEU A 528 -27.84 -9.44 14.58
CA LEU A 528 -29.16 -9.00 14.11
C LEU A 528 -30.23 -10.10 14.24
N ALA A 529 -29.88 -11.36 13.96
CA ALA A 529 -30.82 -12.48 14.05
C ALA A 529 -31.29 -12.81 15.50
N ARG A 530 -30.69 -12.19 16.53
CA ARG A 530 -31.14 -12.35 17.93
C ARG A 530 -32.53 -11.73 18.09
N LYS A 531 -33.44 -12.45 18.76
CA LYS A 531 -34.88 -12.08 18.85
C LYS A 531 -35.11 -10.63 19.30
N HIS A 532 -34.36 -10.16 20.30
CA HIS A 532 -34.48 -8.80 20.83
C HIS A 532 -33.90 -7.73 19.89
N GLN A 533 -32.86 -8.05 19.12
CA GLN A 533 -32.29 -7.10 18.14
C GLN A 533 -33.17 -6.99 16.90
N LEU A 534 -33.65 -8.12 16.37
CA LEU A 534 -34.52 -8.14 15.20
C LEU A 534 -35.87 -7.44 15.47
N ALA A 535 -36.45 -7.68 16.65
CA ALA A 535 -37.73 -7.06 17.04
C ALA A 535 -37.64 -5.55 17.31
N ARG A 536 -36.42 -4.98 17.38
CA ARG A 536 -36.22 -3.53 17.54
C ARG A 536 -36.66 -2.75 16.30
N PHE A 537 -36.56 -3.36 15.13
CA PHE A 537 -36.83 -2.70 13.86
C PHE A 537 -38.16 -3.19 13.29
N PRO A 538 -39.10 -2.28 12.94
CA PRO A 538 -40.25 -2.62 12.12
C PRO A 538 -39.85 -3.29 10.81
N ALA A 539 -40.74 -4.09 10.22
CA ALA A 539 -40.47 -4.81 8.98
C ALA A 539 -40.13 -3.85 7.81
N ASP A 540 -40.71 -2.66 7.79
CA ASP A 540 -40.56 -1.61 6.79
C ASP A 540 -39.54 -0.53 7.18
N HIS A 541 -38.73 -0.76 8.23
CA HIS A 541 -37.80 0.25 8.74
C HIS A 541 -36.70 0.66 7.75
N PHE A 542 -36.27 -0.26 6.88
CA PHE A 542 -35.22 -0.02 5.89
C PHE A 542 -35.81 -0.01 4.48
N ASP A 543 -35.50 1.03 3.69
CA ASP A 543 -35.87 1.09 2.28
C ASP A 543 -35.04 0.11 1.44
N TYR A 544 -33.82 -0.14 1.88
CA TYR A 544 -32.82 -0.88 1.12
C TYR A 544 -32.09 -1.87 2.01
N VAL A 545 -32.10 -3.15 1.64
CA VAL A 545 -31.36 -4.19 2.38
C VAL A 545 -30.33 -4.79 1.45
N VAL A 546 -29.06 -4.74 1.86
CA VAL A 546 -27.94 -5.34 1.14
C VAL A 546 -27.45 -6.54 1.94
N VAL A 547 -27.23 -7.64 1.24
CA VAL A 547 -26.62 -8.84 1.81
C VAL A 547 -25.39 -9.18 1.00
N ASP A 548 -24.21 -9.00 1.59
CA ASP A 548 -22.95 -9.43 0.98
C ASP A 548 -22.70 -10.91 1.23
N GLU A 549 -21.94 -11.52 0.32
CA GLU A 549 -21.77 -12.97 0.23
C GLU A 549 -23.12 -13.71 0.26
N PHE A 550 -24.02 -13.29 -0.64
CA PHE A 550 -25.41 -13.76 -0.73
C PHE A 550 -25.55 -15.27 -0.89
N HIS A 551 -24.49 -15.97 -1.29
CA HIS A 551 -24.45 -17.43 -1.28
C HIS A 551 -24.69 -18.04 0.13
N HIS A 552 -24.61 -17.24 1.20
CA HIS A 552 -24.99 -17.63 2.56
C HIS A 552 -26.50 -17.43 2.89
N ALA A 553 -27.28 -16.80 2.01
CA ALA A 553 -28.67 -16.41 2.27
C ALA A 553 -29.62 -17.59 2.55
N ALA A 554 -29.25 -18.80 2.11
CA ALA A 554 -30.00 -20.03 2.41
C ALA A 554 -29.90 -20.47 3.88
N ALA A 555 -28.95 -19.95 4.67
CA ALA A 555 -28.84 -20.31 6.08
C ALA A 555 -30.05 -19.81 6.89
N ALA A 556 -30.46 -20.57 7.91
CA ALA A 556 -31.62 -20.24 8.75
C ALA A 556 -31.53 -18.85 9.41
N THR A 557 -30.32 -18.40 9.75
CA THR A 557 -30.05 -17.07 10.30
C THR A 557 -30.33 -15.96 9.29
N TYR A 558 -29.88 -16.11 8.04
CA TYR A 558 -30.18 -15.18 6.95
C TYR A 558 -31.67 -15.20 6.60
N ARG A 559 -32.27 -16.38 6.42
CA ARG A 559 -33.72 -16.51 6.15
C ARG A 559 -34.58 -15.82 7.22
N LYS A 560 -34.19 -15.91 8.50
CA LYS A 560 -34.87 -15.22 9.59
C LYS A 560 -34.82 -13.69 9.46
N VAL A 561 -33.65 -13.14 9.12
CA VAL A 561 -33.46 -11.70 8.90
C VAL A 561 -34.22 -11.25 7.65
N LEU A 562 -34.07 -11.96 6.53
CA LEU A 562 -34.69 -11.62 5.24
C LEU A 562 -36.21 -11.83 5.22
N GLY A 563 -36.73 -12.72 6.07
CA GLY A 563 -38.17 -12.92 6.25
C GLY A 563 -38.83 -11.86 7.14
N HIS A 564 -38.05 -11.14 7.94
CA HIS A 564 -38.55 -10.07 8.81
C HIS A 564 -38.70 -8.74 8.06
N PHE A 565 -37.70 -8.36 7.26
CA PHE A 565 -37.69 -7.07 6.57
C PHE A 565 -38.44 -7.09 5.23
N ARG A 566 -39.11 -5.98 4.91
CA ARG A 566 -39.86 -5.72 3.67
C ARG A 566 -39.39 -4.41 3.00
N PRO A 567 -38.12 -4.33 2.59
CA PRO A 567 -37.58 -3.11 1.99
C PRO A 567 -38.21 -2.80 0.63
N ARG A 568 -38.06 -1.55 0.16
CA ARG A 568 -38.38 -1.17 -1.23
C ARG A 568 -37.55 -2.00 -2.21
N PHE A 569 -36.29 -2.28 -1.86
CA PHE A 569 -35.46 -3.21 -2.62
C PHE A 569 -34.48 -4.01 -1.74
N LEU A 570 -34.29 -5.29 -2.06
CA LEU A 570 -33.31 -6.18 -1.43
C LEU A 570 -32.26 -6.59 -2.47
N LEU A 571 -31.00 -6.24 -2.24
CA LEU A 571 -29.89 -6.58 -3.12
C LEU A 571 -29.02 -7.68 -2.49
N GLY A 572 -28.90 -8.80 -3.20
CA GLY A 572 -27.86 -9.79 -2.94
C GLY A 572 -26.59 -9.47 -3.73
N LEU A 573 -25.43 -9.53 -3.07
CA LEU A 573 -24.12 -9.41 -3.71
C LEU A 573 -23.34 -10.71 -3.53
N THR A 574 -22.79 -11.27 -4.61
CA THR A 574 -21.92 -12.46 -4.52
C THR A 574 -20.85 -12.43 -5.60
N ALA A 575 -19.70 -13.06 -5.33
CA ALA A 575 -18.67 -13.30 -6.37
C ALA A 575 -18.80 -14.68 -7.00
N THR A 576 -19.54 -15.59 -6.36
CA THR A 576 -19.73 -16.97 -6.82
C THR A 576 -21.20 -17.32 -6.68
N PRO A 577 -21.95 -17.49 -7.79
CA PRO A 577 -23.33 -17.95 -7.73
C PRO A 577 -23.43 -19.48 -7.50
N ASP A 578 -22.38 -20.25 -7.81
CA ASP A 578 -22.45 -21.72 -7.98
C ASP A 578 -22.08 -22.57 -6.75
N ARG A 579 -22.02 -22.02 -5.54
CA ARG A 579 -21.83 -22.82 -4.31
C ARG A 579 -23.17 -23.00 -3.58
N LEU A 580 -23.89 -24.04 -4.03
CA LEU A 580 -25.22 -24.57 -3.65
C LEU A 580 -26.39 -23.95 -4.42
N ASP A 581 -26.96 -24.78 -5.30
CA ASP A 581 -28.22 -24.69 -6.03
C ASP A 581 -28.60 -23.27 -6.46
N GLY A 582 -27.95 -22.76 -7.52
CA GLY A 582 -28.18 -21.40 -8.06
C GLY A 582 -29.67 -21.03 -8.24
N ALA A 583 -30.56 -22.02 -8.41
CA ALA A 583 -32.01 -21.84 -8.40
C ALA A 583 -32.55 -21.34 -7.04
N SER A 584 -32.11 -21.85 -5.89
CA SER A 584 -32.63 -21.45 -4.57
C SER A 584 -32.15 -20.05 -4.14
N LEU A 585 -30.97 -19.61 -4.59
CA LEU A 585 -30.47 -18.26 -4.36
C LEU A 585 -31.21 -17.24 -5.24
N LEU A 586 -31.48 -17.60 -6.50
CA LEU A 586 -32.30 -16.81 -7.40
C LEU A 586 -33.75 -16.71 -6.90
N GLU A 587 -34.33 -17.79 -6.38
CA GLU A 587 -35.67 -17.79 -5.75
C GLU A 587 -35.78 -16.79 -4.58
N LEU A 588 -34.72 -16.67 -3.77
CA LEU A 588 -34.67 -15.67 -2.68
C LEU A 588 -34.65 -14.22 -3.19
N CYS A 589 -34.35 -14.04 -4.47
CA CYS A 589 -34.35 -12.79 -5.23
C CYS A 589 -35.45 -12.72 -6.31
N ASP A 590 -36.50 -13.54 -6.23
CA ASP A 590 -37.61 -13.59 -7.21
C ASP A 590 -37.17 -13.93 -8.66
N ASP A 591 -36.18 -14.81 -8.77
CA ASP A 591 -35.50 -15.28 -10.00
C ASP A 591 -34.87 -14.17 -10.83
N ASN A 592 -34.29 -13.18 -10.16
CA ASN A 592 -33.85 -11.92 -10.77
C ASN A 592 -32.54 -11.36 -10.21
#